data_AF-A0A349X2I5-F1
#
_entry.id   AF-A0A349X2I5-F1
#
_cell.length_a   1.000
_cell.length_b   1.000
_cell.length_c   1.000
_cell.angle_alpha   90.00
_cell.angle_beta   90.00
_cell.angle_gamma   90.00
#
_symmetry.space_group_name_H-M   'P 1'
#
loop_
_entity.id
_entity.type
_entity.pdbx_description
1 polymer ?
#
loop_
_entity_poly.entity_id
_entity_poly.type
_entity_poly.pdbx_seq_one_letter_code
_entity_poly.pdbx_strand_id
1 'polypeptide(L)'
;MPWLVGTALIHSLSVTEKRSAFKAWTALLAILAFSLSLLGTFLVRSGVLTSVHSFASDPTRGLFILAFLVVVIGGSLTLFAAKAHTFTSSTKFKTFSKESALFTNNVLLMSAAFMVLVGTLYPLIIDALTGQKLSVGPPYFDSMFAILTIPLAVIVGIGSMSRWKQDHPSRFITPSLVILTVSMLSSAAFTTMLSLEEFKWSGFLGLTLGIWVLIWSLNAGFERLKFQSDKLNAIRTTPASTWGMMVAHIGLAVFIIGVTHVNVYSLEKDIKLNPGETYELGGYEFRFDGVRQKREANYTAQEGKFMVSFADQKNELNLYPQKRFYSSGNPMTEAAIDTTLSRDLYVSLGEPIDKGSWSVRIYIRSFVACIWLGGFFMALGALIACFDKRYRIPKVVKKEA
;
A
#
# COMPACT_ATOMS: atom_id res chain seq x y z
N MET A 1 8.52 -2.27 -3.37
CA MET A 1 9.83 -1.75 -2.89
C MET A 1 10.04 -0.28 -3.20
N PRO A 2 9.97 0.22 -4.47
CA PRO A 2 10.33 1.61 -4.78
C PRO A 2 9.48 2.65 -4.02
N TRP A 3 8.18 2.37 -3.84
CA TRP A 3 7.28 3.26 -3.13
C TRP A 3 7.60 3.38 -1.63
N LEU A 4 8.07 2.31 -0.96
CA LEU A 4 8.47 2.35 0.45
C LEU A 4 9.68 3.28 0.64
N VAL A 5 10.69 3.13 -0.22
CA VAL A 5 11.89 3.98 -0.23
C VAL A 5 11.54 5.41 -0.66
N GLY A 6 10.61 5.57 -1.61
CA GLY A 6 10.08 6.87 -2.03
C GLY A 6 9.33 7.60 -0.90
N THR A 7 8.55 6.88 -0.10
CA THR A 7 7.90 7.45 1.09
C THR A 7 8.95 7.88 2.11
N ALA A 8 9.97 7.08 2.37
CA ALA A 8 11.09 7.47 3.23
C ALA A 8 11.81 8.72 2.68
N LEU A 9 11.98 8.81 1.35
CA LEU A 9 12.59 9.95 0.68
C LEU A 9 11.80 11.24 0.91
N ILE A 10 10.47 11.22 0.74
CA ILE A 10 9.61 12.41 0.96
C ILE A 10 9.75 12.91 2.41
N HIS A 11 9.79 12.01 3.38
CA HIS A 11 9.97 12.36 4.79
C HIS A 11 11.39 12.89 5.07
N SER A 12 12.41 12.28 4.47
CA SER A 12 13.81 12.73 4.57
C SER A 12 14.02 14.12 3.95
N LEU A 13 13.36 14.41 2.83
CA LEU A 13 13.38 15.72 2.18
C LEU A 13 12.83 16.82 3.10
N SER A 14 11.73 16.55 3.81
CA SER A 14 11.17 17.48 4.80
C SER A 14 12.17 17.85 5.91
N VAL A 15 12.94 16.87 6.40
CA VAL A 15 13.99 17.12 7.40
C VAL A 15 15.15 17.92 6.78
N THR A 16 15.56 17.56 5.56
CA THR A 16 16.64 18.24 4.85
C THR A 16 16.33 19.70 4.60
N GLU A 17 15.12 20.00 4.13
CA GLU A 17 14.65 21.35 3.83
C GLU A 17 14.55 22.20 5.11
N LYS A 18 13.95 21.66 6.18
CA LYS A 18 13.65 22.45 7.39
C LYS A 18 14.81 22.54 8.37
N ARG A 19 15.69 21.54 8.38
CA ARG A 19 16.74 21.38 9.42
C ARG A 19 18.14 21.27 8.84
N SER A 20 18.30 21.20 7.52
CA SER A 20 19.61 20.95 6.86
C SER A 20 20.31 19.68 7.38
N ALA A 21 19.56 18.73 7.91
CA ALA A 21 20.04 17.42 8.36
C ALA A 21 19.69 16.34 7.31
N PHE A 22 20.30 15.16 7.40
CA PHE A 22 20.01 14.01 6.52
C PHE A 22 20.27 14.25 5.02
N LYS A 23 21.16 15.18 4.65
CA LYS A 23 21.51 15.45 3.24
C LYS A 23 21.99 14.18 2.52
N ALA A 24 22.98 13.49 3.09
CA ALA A 24 23.52 12.25 2.53
C ALA A 24 22.45 11.15 2.45
N TRP A 25 21.67 10.98 3.52
CA TRP A 25 20.60 9.98 3.58
C TRP A 25 19.52 10.22 2.52
N THR A 26 19.13 11.48 2.32
CA THR A 26 18.15 11.87 1.29
C THR A 26 18.67 11.58 -0.11
N ALA A 27 19.93 11.90 -0.40
CA ALA A 27 20.55 11.58 -1.68
C ALA A 27 20.60 10.06 -1.92
N LEU A 28 21.00 9.29 -0.89
CA LEU A 28 21.01 7.83 -0.96
C LEU A 28 19.61 7.25 -1.21
N LEU A 29 18.59 7.73 -0.49
CA LEU A 29 17.19 7.30 -0.69
C LEU A 29 16.70 7.60 -2.12
N ALA A 30 17.09 8.74 -2.70
CA ALA A 30 16.73 9.07 -4.08
C ALA A 30 17.38 8.09 -5.08
N ILE A 31 18.68 7.81 -4.91
CA ILE A 31 19.40 6.82 -5.70
C ILE A 31 18.73 5.45 -5.56
N LEU A 32 18.44 5.00 -4.34
CA LEU A 32 17.84 3.69 -4.07
C LEU A 32 16.41 3.58 -4.60
N ALA A 33 15.58 4.61 -4.46
CA ALA A 33 14.22 4.61 -4.98
C ALA A 33 14.20 4.43 -6.50
N PHE A 34 15.07 5.15 -7.21
CA PHE A 34 15.23 5.01 -8.66
C PHE A 34 15.81 3.65 -9.05
N SER A 35 16.86 3.21 -8.35
CA SER A 35 17.53 1.92 -8.54
C SER A 35 16.56 0.73 -8.40
N LEU A 36 15.71 0.76 -7.37
CA LEU A 36 14.71 -0.29 -7.14
C LEU A 36 13.60 -0.30 -8.22
N SER A 37 13.30 0.85 -8.83
CA SER A 37 12.39 0.93 -9.97
C SER A 37 12.98 0.24 -11.21
N LEU A 38 14.28 0.48 -11.47
CA LEU A 38 15.01 -0.21 -12.54
C LEU A 38 15.13 -1.71 -12.28
N LEU A 39 15.39 -2.11 -11.03
CA LEU A 39 15.42 -3.53 -10.64
C LEU A 39 14.07 -4.21 -10.91
N GLY A 40 12.95 -3.55 -10.61
CA GLY A 40 11.62 -4.06 -10.95
C GLY A 40 11.45 -4.32 -12.45
N THR A 41 11.95 -3.41 -13.29
CA THR A 41 11.95 -3.58 -14.75
C THR A 41 12.77 -4.79 -15.18
N PHE A 42 13.97 -4.95 -14.62
CA PHE A 42 14.82 -6.12 -14.85
C PHE A 42 14.10 -7.42 -14.48
N LEU A 43 13.49 -7.50 -13.29
CA LEU A 43 12.83 -8.71 -12.80
C LEU A 43 11.69 -9.17 -13.70
N VAL A 44 10.93 -8.25 -14.30
CA VAL A 44 9.75 -8.60 -15.12
C VAL A 44 10.12 -8.83 -16.60
N ARG A 45 11.22 -8.26 -17.08
CA ARG A 45 11.61 -8.30 -18.52
C ARG A 45 12.79 -9.22 -18.85
N SER A 46 13.59 -9.61 -17.86
CA SER A 46 14.76 -10.47 -18.08
C SER A 46 14.43 -11.94 -18.31
N GLY A 47 13.20 -12.37 -17.98
CA GLY A 47 12.81 -13.78 -17.98
C GLY A 47 13.37 -14.59 -16.80
N VAL A 48 14.07 -13.93 -15.86
CA VAL A 48 14.61 -14.58 -14.64
C VAL A 48 13.46 -15.03 -13.71
N LEU A 49 12.35 -14.29 -13.71
CA LEU A 49 11.11 -14.70 -13.05
C LEU A 49 10.08 -15.16 -14.09
N THR A 50 9.61 -16.40 -13.98
CA THR A 50 8.41 -16.85 -14.67
C THR A 50 7.19 -16.26 -13.95
N SER A 51 6.60 -15.22 -14.52
CA SER A 51 5.39 -14.58 -14.00
C SER A 51 4.32 -14.51 -15.08
N VAL A 52 3.05 -14.63 -14.68
CA VAL A 52 1.89 -14.38 -15.55
C VAL A 52 1.85 -12.95 -16.11
N HIS A 53 2.62 -12.03 -15.49
CA HIS A 53 2.79 -10.64 -15.96
C HIS A 53 4.15 -10.42 -16.66
N SER A 54 4.92 -11.47 -16.95
CA SER A 54 6.14 -11.34 -17.74
C SER A 54 5.76 -11.19 -19.22
N PHE A 55 5.96 -9.99 -19.76
CA PHE A 55 5.70 -9.68 -21.16
C PHE A 55 7.00 -9.83 -21.95
N ALA A 56 7.05 -10.86 -22.80
CA ALA A 56 8.18 -11.19 -23.67
C ALA A 56 9.49 -11.44 -22.91
N SER A 57 9.74 -12.69 -22.53
CA SER A 57 11.01 -13.16 -21.98
C SER A 57 12.05 -13.24 -23.10
N ASP A 58 12.91 -12.23 -23.20
CA ASP A 58 14.05 -12.21 -24.12
C ASP A 58 15.34 -12.06 -23.30
N PRO A 59 16.15 -13.14 -23.17
CA PRO A 59 17.39 -13.11 -22.40
C PRO A 59 18.37 -12.02 -22.87
N THR A 60 18.35 -11.66 -24.16
CA THR A 60 19.23 -10.61 -24.70
C THR A 60 18.86 -9.23 -24.17
N ARG A 61 17.56 -8.93 -24.05
CA ARG A 61 17.06 -7.70 -23.41
C ARG A 61 17.37 -7.69 -21.93
N GLY A 62 17.26 -8.85 -21.26
CA GLY A 62 17.65 -9.02 -19.87
C GLY A 62 19.10 -8.60 -19.62
N LEU A 63 20.03 -9.02 -20.48
CA LEU A 63 21.44 -8.65 -20.40
C LEU A 63 21.67 -7.13 -20.58
N PHE A 64 20.99 -6.51 -21.55
CA PHE A 64 21.07 -5.06 -21.76
C PHE A 64 20.59 -4.28 -20.52
N ILE A 65 19.45 -4.69 -19.95
CA ILE A 65 18.90 -4.07 -18.74
C ILE A 65 19.85 -4.29 -17.55
N LEU A 66 20.45 -5.49 -17.42
CA LEU A 66 21.42 -5.77 -16.37
C LEU A 66 22.66 -4.88 -16.48
N ALA A 67 23.23 -4.75 -17.67
CA ALA A 67 24.38 -3.87 -17.92
C ALA A 67 24.04 -2.41 -17.59
N PHE A 68 22.87 -1.94 -18.05
CA PHE A 68 22.36 -0.61 -17.73
C PHE A 68 22.20 -0.42 -16.21
N LEU A 69 21.68 -1.43 -15.50
CA LEU A 69 21.47 -1.41 -14.06
C LEU A 69 22.82 -1.36 -13.31
N VAL A 70 23.84 -2.11 -13.74
CA VAL A 70 25.20 -2.04 -13.20
C VAL A 70 25.79 -0.64 -13.38
N VAL A 71 25.68 -0.06 -14.57
CA VAL A 71 26.21 1.29 -14.86
C VAL A 71 25.51 2.35 -14.02
N VAL A 72 24.17 2.33 -13.98
CA VAL A 72 23.38 3.36 -13.29
C VAL A 72 23.47 3.23 -11.78
N ILE A 73 23.25 2.03 -11.23
CA ILE A 73 23.31 1.81 -9.77
C ILE A 73 24.75 1.91 -9.30
N GLY A 74 25.67 1.18 -9.94
CA GLY A 74 27.09 1.20 -9.59
C GLY A 74 27.67 2.61 -9.70
N GLY A 75 27.47 3.27 -10.85
CA GLY A 75 27.95 4.64 -11.08
C GLY A 75 27.39 5.66 -10.09
N SER A 76 26.08 5.62 -9.80
CA SER A 76 25.46 6.55 -8.84
C SER A 76 25.93 6.31 -7.41
N LEU A 77 26.07 5.06 -6.97
CA LEU A 77 26.58 4.71 -5.64
C LEU A 77 28.08 5.03 -5.50
N THR A 78 28.90 4.78 -6.53
CA THR A 78 30.31 5.18 -6.55
C THR A 78 30.45 6.69 -6.48
N LEU A 79 29.67 7.45 -7.25
CA LEU A 79 29.66 8.91 -7.18
C LEU A 79 29.24 9.41 -5.80
N PHE A 80 28.19 8.80 -5.23
CA PHE A 80 27.74 9.09 -3.87
C PHE A 80 28.85 8.86 -2.83
N ALA A 81 29.54 7.72 -2.89
CA ALA A 81 30.65 7.39 -2.01
C ALA A 81 31.81 8.38 -2.17
N ALA A 82 32.19 8.70 -3.41
CA ALA A 82 33.26 9.66 -3.71
C ALA A 82 32.95 11.09 -3.22
N LYS A 83 31.66 11.47 -3.18
CA LYS A 83 31.21 12.77 -2.70
C LYS A 83 30.72 12.74 -1.25
N ALA A 84 30.80 11.62 -0.55
CA ALA A 84 30.23 11.45 0.79
C ALA A 84 30.72 12.52 1.79
N HIS A 85 32.00 12.89 1.71
CA HIS A 85 32.62 13.90 2.58
C HIS A 85 32.07 15.33 2.39
N THR A 86 31.43 15.61 1.26
CA THR A 86 30.83 16.94 1.01
C THR A 86 29.52 17.16 1.76
N PHE A 87 28.89 16.08 2.25
CA PHE A 87 27.64 16.16 2.99
C PHE A 87 27.87 16.48 4.47
N THR A 88 28.17 17.74 4.80
CA THR A 88 28.23 18.18 6.19
C THR A 88 26.82 18.43 6.74
N SER A 89 26.44 17.71 7.80
CA SER A 89 25.24 17.96 8.60
C SER A 89 25.66 18.45 9.98
N SER A 90 25.42 19.72 10.30
CA SER A 90 25.81 20.33 11.58
C SER A 90 24.68 20.37 12.63
N THR A 91 23.49 19.87 12.27
CA THR A 91 22.29 20.02 13.09
C THR A 91 22.19 18.94 14.16
N LYS A 92 22.31 19.34 15.42
CA LYS A 92 22.04 18.49 16.59
C LYS A 92 20.54 18.48 16.92
N PHE A 93 20.02 17.33 17.33
CA PHE A 93 18.67 17.13 17.84
C PHE A 93 18.69 16.11 18.99
N LYS A 94 17.70 16.17 19.88
CA LYS A 94 17.58 15.23 21.01
C LYS A 94 16.82 13.96 20.59
N THR A 95 17.01 12.89 21.36
CA THR A 95 16.40 11.57 21.12
C THR A 95 14.88 11.64 20.95
N PHE A 96 14.18 12.45 21.75
CA PHE A 96 12.76 12.69 21.57
C PHE A 96 12.55 14.01 20.80
N SER A 97 12.36 13.91 19.48
CA SER A 97 12.17 15.02 18.55
C SER A 97 11.51 14.54 17.26
N LYS A 98 10.99 15.48 16.45
CA LYS A 98 10.47 15.16 15.11
C LYS A 98 11.55 14.56 14.20
N GLU A 99 12.78 15.04 14.30
CA GLU A 99 13.93 14.49 13.55
C GLU A 99 14.12 13.01 13.86
N SER A 100 14.11 12.62 15.15
CA SER A 100 14.22 11.22 15.55
C SER A 100 13.05 10.37 15.08
N ALA A 101 11.81 10.87 15.19
CA ALA A 101 10.63 10.14 14.72
C ALA A 101 10.69 9.88 13.20
N LEU A 102 11.09 10.89 12.40
CA LEU A 102 11.26 10.77 10.95
C LEU A 102 12.45 9.88 10.58
N PHE A 103 13.52 9.89 11.37
CA PHE A 103 14.63 8.95 11.20
C PHE A 103 14.18 7.50 11.42
N THR A 104 13.52 7.21 12.54
CA THR A 104 13.00 5.86 12.84
C THR A 104 11.99 5.40 11.79
N ASN A 105 11.09 6.29 11.33
CA ASN A 105 10.21 6.03 10.20
C ASN A 105 10.98 5.58 8.96
N ASN A 106 12.03 6.32 8.59
CA ASN A 106 12.83 6.00 7.41
C ASN A 106 13.57 4.67 7.56
N VAL A 107 14.10 4.36 8.74
CA VAL A 107 14.73 3.07 9.02
C VAL A 107 13.72 1.94 8.89
N LEU A 108 12.52 2.06 9.46
CA LEU A 108 11.48 1.03 9.35
C LEU A 108 11.01 0.81 7.90
N LEU A 109 10.80 1.89 7.14
CA LEU A 109 10.44 1.82 5.72
C LEU A 109 11.54 1.19 4.87
N MET A 110 12.81 1.52 5.15
CA MET A 110 13.96 0.90 4.47
C MET A 110 14.10 -0.57 4.83
N SER A 111 13.93 -0.94 6.10
CA SER A 111 13.92 -2.34 6.54
C SER A 111 12.78 -3.12 5.88
N ALA A 112 11.60 -2.53 5.73
CA ALA A 112 10.47 -3.16 5.04
C ALA A 112 10.78 -3.36 3.54
N ALA A 113 11.37 -2.35 2.89
CA ALA A 113 11.80 -2.47 1.50
C ALA A 113 12.88 -3.55 1.32
N PHE A 114 13.86 -3.60 2.23
CA PHE A 114 14.94 -4.59 2.23
C PHE A 114 14.41 -6.00 2.49
N MET A 115 13.49 -6.18 3.43
CA MET A 115 12.84 -7.45 3.68
C MET A 115 12.11 -7.98 2.44
N VAL A 116 11.33 -7.12 1.76
CA VAL A 116 10.66 -7.50 0.51
C VAL A 116 11.68 -7.84 -0.58
N LEU A 117 12.78 -7.09 -0.68
CA LEU A 117 13.87 -7.34 -1.62
C LEU A 117 14.49 -8.72 -1.38
N VAL A 118 14.82 -9.05 -0.14
CA VAL A 118 15.38 -10.35 0.25
C VAL A 118 14.38 -11.47 -0.05
N GLY A 119 13.13 -11.35 0.38
CA GLY A 119 12.11 -12.37 0.09
C GLY A 119 11.87 -12.61 -1.39
N THR A 120 12.03 -11.57 -2.22
CA THR A 120 11.87 -11.66 -3.68
C THR A 120 13.10 -12.26 -4.36
N LEU A 121 14.31 -11.86 -3.97
CA LEU A 121 15.55 -12.28 -4.63
C LEU A 121 16.13 -13.59 -4.08
N TYR A 122 15.80 -13.97 -2.84
CA TYR A 122 16.34 -15.16 -2.20
C TYR A 122 16.08 -16.45 -3.00
N PRO A 123 14.85 -16.72 -3.48
CA PRO A 123 14.60 -17.84 -4.39
C PRO A 123 15.49 -17.86 -5.63
N LEU A 124 15.73 -16.72 -6.26
CA LEU A 124 16.54 -16.60 -7.48
C LEU A 124 18.02 -16.91 -7.18
N ILE A 125 18.51 -16.46 -6.02
CA ILE A 125 19.89 -16.72 -5.60
C ILE A 125 20.09 -18.23 -5.36
N ILE A 126 19.15 -18.88 -4.67
CA ILE A 126 19.21 -20.33 -4.44
C ILE A 126 19.12 -21.10 -5.75
N ASP A 127 18.19 -20.75 -6.63
CA ASP A 127 18.05 -21.37 -7.94
C ASP A 127 19.34 -21.23 -8.77
N ALA A 128 19.98 -20.07 -8.77
CA ALA A 128 21.23 -19.84 -9.48
C ALA A 128 22.44 -20.62 -8.89
N LEU A 129 22.48 -20.83 -7.58
CA LEU A 129 23.60 -21.50 -6.89
C LEU A 129 23.44 -23.02 -6.80
N THR A 130 22.22 -23.52 -6.61
CA THR A 130 21.95 -24.93 -6.32
C THR A 130 21.08 -25.62 -7.36
N GLY A 131 20.45 -24.86 -8.27
CA GLY A 131 19.46 -25.37 -9.21
C GLY A 131 18.11 -25.72 -8.57
N GLN A 132 17.93 -25.47 -7.27
CA GLN A 132 16.69 -25.79 -6.56
C GLN A 132 15.69 -24.63 -6.65
N LYS A 133 14.46 -24.94 -7.08
CA LYS A 133 13.36 -23.98 -7.10
C LYS A 133 12.74 -23.88 -5.71
N LEU A 134 13.00 -22.75 -5.05
CA LEU A 134 12.34 -22.38 -3.79
C LEU A 134 11.24 -21.36 -4.06
N SER A 135 10.20 -21.34 -3.22
CA SER A 135 9.18 -20.30 -3.25
C SER A 135 8.98 -19.74 -1.85
N VAL A 136 8.94 -18.41 -1.74
CA VAL A 136 8.63 -17.71 -0.49
C VAL A 136 7.18 -17.25 -0.57
N GLY A 137 6.33 -17.84 0.26
CA GLY A 137 4.89 -17.59 0.26
C GLY A 137 4.45 -16.42 1.15
N PRO A 138 3.14 -16.10 1.13
CA PRO A 138 2.53 -15.04 1.94
C PRO A 138 2.91 -15.02 3.43
N PRO A 139 3.03 -16.17 4.15
CA PRO A 139 3.33 -16.16 5.58
C PRO A 139 4.61 -15.41 5.97
N TYR A 140 5.65 -15.45 5.13
CA TYR A 140 6.88 -14.69 5.33
C TYR A 140 6.62 -13.18 5.24
N PHE A 141 5.96 -12.75 4.17
CA PHE A 141 5.70 -11.34 3.92
C PHE A 141 4.74 -10.76 4.95
N ASP A 142 3.63 -11.43 5.25
CA ASP A 142 2.62 -10.95 6.18
C ASP A 142 3.18 -10.76 7.59
N SER A 143 3.91 -11.76 8.09
CA SER A 143 4.50 -11.72 9.43
C SER A 143 5.57 -10.64 9.55
N MET A 144 6.50 -10.59 8.59
CA MET A 144 7.61 -9.61 8.62
C MET A 144 7.10 -8.18 8.41
N PHE A 145 6.11 -8.00 7.52
CA PHE A 145 5.53 -6.69 7.28
C PHE A 145 4.75 -6.20 8.51
N ALA A 146 4.03 -7.08 9.20
CA ALA A 146 3.37 -6.75 10.46
C ALA A 146 4.36 -6.28 11.54
N ILE A 147 5.47 -7.00 11.73
CA ILE A 147 6.52 -6.65 12.71
C ILE A 147 7.06 -5.24 12.47
N LEU A 148 7.22 -4.83 11.21
CA LEU A 148 7.78 -3.54 10.85
C LEU A 148 6.72 -2.41 10.81
N THR A 149 5.50 -2.72 10.37
CA THR A 149 4.46 -1.70 10.16
C THR A 149 3.65 -1.38 11.41
N ILE A 150 3.55 -2.29 12.38
CA ILE A 150 2.91 -1.99 13.67
C ILE A 150 3.65 -0.87 14.42
N PRO A 151 4.97 -0.94 14.66
CA PRO A 151 5.71 0.18 15.24
C PRO A 151 5.65 1.45 14.39
N LEU A 152 5.66 1.29 13.06
CA LEU A 152 5.55 2.42 12.14
C LEU A 152 4.22 3.17 12.34
N ALA A 153 3.09 2.46 12.40
CA ALA A 153 1.78 3.07 12.62
C ALA A 153 1.69 3.83 13.96
N VAL A 154 2.31 3.29 15.01
CA VAL A 154 2.42 3.98 16.31
C VAL A 154 3.21 5.28 16.18
N ILE A 155 4.39 5.21 15.54
CA ILE A 155 5.28 6.37 15.33
C ILE A 155 4.64 7.42 14.43
N VAL A 156 3.91 7.03 13.39
CA VAL A 156 3.21 7.97 12.49
C VAL A 156 2.27 8.88 13.28
N GLY A 157 1.52 8.30 14.24
CA GLY A 157 0.64 9.07 15.12
C GLY A 157 1.41 10.14 15.92
N ILE A 158 2.38 9.71 16.73
CA ILE A 158 3.15 10.59 17.63
C ILE A 158 4.06 11.57 16.86
N GLY A 159 4.70 11.09 15.80
CA GLY A 159 5.67 11.81 14.97
C GLY A 159 5.05 12.99 14.22
N SER A 160 3.79 12.87 13.80
CA SER A 160 3.06 13.94 13.13
C SER A 160 2.96 15.22 14.01
N MET A 161 2.75 15.05 15.33
CA MET A 161 2.60 16.11 16.32
C MET A 161 3.89 16.47 17.09
N SER A 162 4.97 15.71 16.91
CA SER A 162 6.27 16.00 17.55
C SER A 162 6.81 17.37 17.13
N ARG A 163 7.64 18.01 17.96
CA ARG A 163 8.31 19.28 17.65
C ARG A 163 9.74 19.05 17.15
N TRP A 164 10.23 19.98 16.32
CA TRP A 164 11.61 19.96 15.85
C TRP A 164 12.60 20.21 17.00
N LYS A 165 13.84 19.74 16.86
CA LYS A 165 14.97 19.84 17.82
C LYS A 165 14.79 19.02 19.10
N GLN A 166 13.71 19.27 19.82
CA GLN A 166 13.42 18.64 21.11
C GLN A 166 11.92 18.67 21.37
N ASP A 167 11.45 17.60 21.98
CA ASP A 167 10.15 17.51 22.59
C ASP A 167 10.24 16.79 23.95
N HIS A 168 9.15 16.72 24.71
CA HIS A 168 9.09 16.01 25.99
C HIS A 168 8.06 14.86 25.93
N PRO A 169 8.45 13.63 26.32
CA PRO A 169 7.55 12.48 26.31
C PRO A 169 6.26 12.70 27.11
N SER A 170 6.32 13.45 28.21
CA SER A 170 5.17 13.76 29.06
C SER A 170 4.00 14.42 28.31
N ARG A 171 4.26 15.17 27.23
CA ARG A 171 3.18 15.75 26.40
C ARG A 171 2.36 14.67 25.68
N PHE A 172 2.95 13.52 25.42
CA PHE A 172 2.36 12.46 24.61
C PHE A 172 1.77 11.33 25.44
N ILE A 173 2.18 11.13 26.70
CA ILE A 173 1.72 10.00 27.52
C ILE A 173 0.19 10.02 27.68
N THR A 174 -0.37 11.07 28.29
CA THR A 174 -1.82 11.15 28.53
C THR A 174 -2.64 11.16 27.24
N PRO A 175 -2.32 11.99 26.22
CA PRO A 175 -3.05 11.94 24.95
C PRO A 175 -2.95 10.59 24.25
N SER A 176 -1.79 9.92 24.29
CA SER A 176 -1.62 8.58 23.71
C SER A 176 -2.52 7.57 24.42
N LEU A 177 -2.56 7.57 25.75
CA LEU A 177 -3.43 6.66 26.49
C LEU A 177 -4.91 6.90 26.15
N VAL A 178 -5.35 8.16 26.11
CA VAL A 178 -6.73 8.51 25.74
C VAL A 178 -7.04 8.08 24.31
N ILE A 179 -6.18 8.42 23.33
CA ILE A 179 -6.38 8.07 21.93
C ILE A 179 -6.36 6.55 21.74
N LEU A 180 -5.48 5.83 22.43
CA LEU A 180 -5.42 4.37 22.40
C LEU A 180 -6.71 3.77 22.95
N THR A 181 -7.18 4.21 24.12
CA THR A 181 -8.43 3.75 24.71
C THR A 181 -9.62 4.01 23.78
N VAL A 182 -9.74 5.22 23.23
CA VAL A 182 -10.79 5.55 22.25
C VAL A 182 -10.67 4.66 21.01
N SER A 183 -9.47 4.45 20.48
CA SER A 183 -9.26 3.60 19.31
C SER A 183 -9.66 2.15 19.58
N MET A 184 -9.34 1.61 20.76
CA MET A 184 -9.72 0.26 21.17
C MET A 184 -11.24 0.14 21.37
N LEU A 185 -11.88 1.11 22.01
CA LEU A 185 -13.34 1.11 22.22
C LEU A 185 -14.09 1.24 20.90
N SER A 186 -13.64 2.14 20.00
CA SER A 186 -14.21 2.26 18.65
C SER A 186 -14.00 0.99 17.85
N SER A 187 -12.85 0.33 17.97
CA SER A 187 -12.59 -0.95 17.30
C SER A 187 -13.49 -2.05 17.84
N ALA A 188 -13.73 -2.09 19.15
CA ALA A 188 -14.62 -3.06 19.77
C ALA A 188 -16.07 -2.85 19.29
N ALA A 189 -16.56 -1.61 19.35
CA ALA A 189 -17.90 -1.25 18.88
C ALA A 189 -18.10 -1.58 17.40
N PHE A 190 -17.11 -1.26 16.54
CA PHE A 190 -17.18 -1.57 15.12
C PHE A 190 -17.17 -3.07 14.84
N THR A 191 -16.32 -3.83 15.54
CA THR A 191 -16.24 -5.29 15.42
C THR A 191 -17.56 -5.95 15.82
N THR A 192 -18.21 -5.47 16.89
CA THR A 192 -19.55 -5.94 17.29
C THR A 192 -20.64 -5.56 16.30
N MET A 193 -20.57 -4.37 15.70
CA MET A 193 -21.56 -3.89 14.73
C MET A 193 -21.55 -4.69 13.42
N LEU A 194 -20.36 -5.13 13.00
CA LEU A 194 -20.21 -5.92 11.78
C LEU A 194 -20.67 -7.38 11.91
N SER A 195 -21.05 -7.83 13.12
CA SER A 195 -21.46 -9.21 13.39
C SER A 195 -20.48 -10.24 12.79
N LEU A 196 -19.18 -9.96 12.89
CA LEU A 196 -18.15 -10.82 12.32
C LEU A 196 -18.25 -12.21 12.96
N GLU A 197 -18.36 -13.26 12.13
CA GLU A 197 -18.55 -14.65 12.58
C GLU A 197 -17.46 -15.10 13.55
N GLU A 198 -16.22 -14.60 13.37
CA GLU A 198 -15.08 -14.90 14.23
C GLU A 198 -14.30 -13.64 14.62
N PHE A 199 -14.08 -13.46 15.92
CA PHE A 199 -13.19 -12.43 16.43
C PHE A 199 -11.72 -12.83 16.21
N LYS A 200 -10.96 -11.96 15.52
CA LYS A 200 -9.52 -12.16 15.27
C LYS A 200 -8.71 -10.99 15.84
N TRP A 201 -7.74 -11.29 16.71
CA TRP A 201 -6.89 -10.29 17.35
C TRP A 201 -6.11 -9.43 16.34
N SER A 202 -5.65 -10.01 15.23
CA SER A 202 -4.95 -9.29 14.17
C SER A 202 -5.86 -8.23 13.50
N GLY A 203 -7.13 -8.58 13.27
CA GLY A 203 -8.15 -7.67 12.75
C GLY A 203 -8.41 -6.50 13.69
N PHE A 204 -8.66 -6.81 14.97
CA PHE A 204 -8.86 -5.82 16.01
C PHE A 204 -7.66 -4.87 16.19
N LEU A 205 -6.44 -5.41 16.18
CA LEU A 205 -5.21 -4.62 16.29
C LEU A 205 -5.03 -3.69 15.09
N GLY A 206 -5.20 -4.20 13.86
CA GLY A 206 -5.05 -3.37 12.66
C GLY A 206 -6.11 -2.27 12.57
N LEU A 207 -7.36 -2.55 12.97
CA LEU A 207 -8.40 -1.53 13.10
C LEU A 207 -8.05 -0.48 14.16
N THR A 208 -7.58 -0.91 15.34
CA THR A 208 -7.14 -0.02 16.41
C THR A 208 -6.01 0.90 15.95
N LEU A 209 -5.02 0.36 15.23
CA LEU A 209 -3.91 1.13 14.67
C LEU A 209 -4.36 2.09 13.57
N GLY A 210 -5.31 1.69 12.71
CA GLY A 210 -5.93 2.56 11.72
C GLY A 210 -6.63 3.77 12.38
N ILE A 211 -7.47 3.52 13.39
CA ILE A 211 -8.16 4.58 14.14
C ILE A 211 -7.17 5.44 14.93
N TRP A 212 -6.12 4.84 15.50
CA TRP A 212 -5.03 5.56 16.15
C TRP A 212 -4.37 6.57 15.20
N VAL A 213 -3.97 6.14 14.00
CA VAL A 213 -3.37 7.03 12.99
C VAL A 213 -4.36 8.11 12.57
N LEU A 214 -5.65 7.76 12.40
CA LEU A 214 -6.70 8.71 12.06
C LEU A 214 -6.83 9.82 13.10
N ILE A 215 -6.99 9.46 14.38
CA ILE A 215 -7.20 10.43 15.46
C ILE A 215 -5.96 11.31 15.63
N TRP A 216 -4.75 10.75 15.58
CA TRP A 216 -3.53 11.56 15.63
C TRP A 216 -3.41 12.53 14.45
N SER A 217 -3.75 12.09 13.24
CA SER A 217 -3.71 12.93 12.04
C SER A 217 -4.72 14.08 12.12
N LEU A 218 -5.93 13.81 12.63
CA LEU A 218 -6.95 14.82 12.91
C LEU A 218 -6.46 15.80 13.98
N ASN A 219 -5.92 15.30 15.08
CA ASN A 219 -5.44 16.13 16.20
C ASN A 219 -4.27 17.04 15.77
N ALA A 220 -3.37 16.56 14.90
CA ALA A 220 -2.29 17.36 14.33
C ALA A 220 -2.79 18.57 13.52
N GLY A 221 -3.95 18.44 12.86
CA GLY A 221 -4.63 19.54 12.17
C GLY A 221 -5.34 20.47 13.15
N PHE A 222 -6.12 19.92 14.08
CA PHE A 222 -6.95 20.71 15.01
C PHE A 222 -6.15 21.46 16.08
N GLU A 223 -5.02 20.94 16.54
CA GLU A 223 -4.17 21.63 17.53
C GLU A 223 -3.75 23.02 17.01
N ARG A 224 -3.56 23.16 15.69
CA ARG A 224 -3.22 24.45 15.06
C ARG A 224 -4.36 25.46 15.06
N LEU A 225 -5.60 24.99 15.15
CA LEU A 225 -6.80 25.82 15.18
C LEU A 225 -7.25 26.14 16.62
N LYS A 226 -6.86 25.31 17.59
CA LYS A 226 -7.40 25.32 18.96
C LYS A 226 -7.25 26.65 19.70
N PHE A 227 -6.15 27.36 19.50
CA PHE A 227 -5.82 28.60 20.22
C PHE A 227 -5.98 29.87 19.36
N GLN A 228 -6.64 29.77 18.21
CA GLN A 228 -6.84 30.90 17.30
C GLN A 228 -8.24 31.49 17.49
N SER A 229 -8.31 32.80 17.75
CA SER A 229 -9.57 33.52 17.98
C SER A 229 -10.46 33.53 16.72
N ASP A 230 -9.84 33.70 15.53
CA ASP A 230 -10.50 33.57 14.23
C ASP A 230 -10.08 32.26 13.56
N LYS A 231 -10.96 31.26 13.68
CA LYS A 231 -10.73 29.91 13.12
C LYS A 231 -10.71 29.93 11.58
N LEU A 232 -11.50 30.79 10.94
CA LEU A 232 -11.56 30.85 9.47
C LEU A 232 -10.25 31.40 8.91
N ASN A 233 -9.72 32.46 9.53
CA ASN A 233 -8.43 33.00 9.15
C ASN A 233 -7.30 32.00 9.45
N ALA A 234 -7.37 31.26 10.56
CA ALA A 234 -6.40 30.20 10.88
C ALA A 234 -6.37 29.08 9.82
N ILE A 235 -7.54 28.67 9.31
CA ILE A 235 -7.63 27.67 8.23
C ILE A 235 -6.99 28.21 6.95
N ARG A 236 -7.31 29.45 6.56
CA ARG A 236 -6.80 30.09 5.33
C ARG A 236 -5.29 30.37 5.38
N THR A 237 -4.74 30.61 6.55
CA THR A 237 -3.31 30.94 6.73
C THR A 237 -2.45 29.70 6.95
N THR A 238 -3.04 28.55 7.32
CA THR A 238 -2.31 27.29 7.48
C THR A 238 -1.69 26.83 6.15
N PRO A 239 -0.39 26.47 6.10
CA PRO A 239 0.28 26.07 4.87
C PRO A 239 -0.35 24.82 4.23
N ALA A 240 -0.42 24.80 2.90
CA ALA A 240 -0.98 23.67 2.15
C ALA A 240 -0.22 22.37 2.44
N SER A 241 1.09 22.41 2.69
CA SER A 241 1.89 21.25 3.10
C SER A 241 1.40 20.61 4.41
N THR A 242 0.78 21.39 5.31
CA THR A 242 0.21 20.86 6.57
C THR A 242 -1.10 20.13 6.30
N TRP A 243 -2.00 20.73 5.50
CA TRP A 243 -3.24 20.08 5.07
C TRP A 243 -2.96 18.83 4.23
N GLY A 244 -2.00 18.90 3.31
CA GLY A 244 -1.59 17.78 2.48
C GLY A 244 -1.03 16.61 3.29
N MET A 245 -0.18 16.90 4.29
CA MET A 245 0.29 15.88 5.25
C MET A 245 -0.88 15.23 5.98
N MET A 246 -1.81 16.02 6.53
CA MET A 246 -2.98 15.52 7.27
C MET A 246 -3.86 14.62 6.39
N VAL A 247 -4.23 15.08 5.19
CA VAL A 247 -5.05 14.31 4.25
C VAL A 247 -4.34 13.01 3.84
N ALA A 248 -3.03 13.06 3.60
CA ALA A 248 -2.28 11.85 3.26
C ALA A 248 -2.25 10.82 4.40
N HIS A 249 -2.09 11.27 5.65
CA HIS A 249 -2.04 10.37 6.80
C HIS A 249 -3.43 9.84 7.19
N ILE A 250 -4.50 10.61 6.95
CA ILE A 250 -5.88 10.09 6.98
C ILE A 250 -6.04 8.99 5.91
N GLY A 251 -5.52 9.20 4.71
CA GLY A 251 -5.49 8.17 3.66
C GLY A 251 -4.77 6.90 4.11
N LEU A 252 -3.62 7.02 4.78
CA LEU A 252 -2.91 5.89 5.37
C LEU A 252 -3.75 5.15 6.43
N ALA A 253 -4.48 5.88 7.28
CA ALA A 253 -5.37 5.27 8.26
C ALA A 253 -6.48 4.43 7.59
N VAL A 254 -7.16 5.00 6.59
CA VAL A 254 -8.19 4.29 5.82
C VAL A 254 -7.62 3.07 5.10
N PHE A 255 -6.42 3.20 4.54
CA PHE A 255 -5.69 2.10 3.89
C PHE A 255 -5.38 0.96 4.87
N ILE A 256 -4.87 1.26 6.07
CA ILE A 256 -4.58 0.25 7.11
C ILE A 256 -5.86 -0.51 7.49
N ILE A 257 -6.98 0.18 7.65
CA ILE A 257 -8.28 -0.44 7.96
C ILE A 257 -8.69 -1.40 6.84
N GLY A 258 -8.61 -0.96 5.58
CA GLY A 258 -8.97 -1.77 4.41
C GLY A 258 -8.09 -3.01 4.26
N VAL A 259 -6.77 -2.85 4.25
CA VAL A 259 -5.82 -3.97 4.09
C VAL A 259 -5.95 -4.98 5.23
N THR A 260 -6.14 -4.52 6.47
CA THR A 260 -6.34 -5.42 7.62
C THR A 260 -7.60 -6.25 7.43
N HIS A 261 -8.72 -5.63 7.04
CA HIS A 261 -9.98 -6.36 6.87
C HIS A 261 -9.92 -7.35 5.71
N VAL A 262 -9.35 -6.96 4.57
CA VAL A 262 -9.14 -7.86 3.44
C VAL A 262 -8.26 -9.05 3.86
N ASN A 263 -7.15 -8.84 4.57
CA ASN A 263 -6.26 -9.94 4.94
C ASN A 263 -6.86 -10.89 6.00
N VAL A 264 -7.67 -10.36 6.93
CA VAL A 264 -8.12 -11.13 8.11
C VAL A 264 -9.50 -11.76 7.91
N TYR A 265 -10.39 -11.10 7.18
CA TYR A 265 -11.81 -11.45 7.05
C TYR A 265 -12.23 -11.79 5.62
N SER A 266 -11.30 -11.95 4.67
CA SER A 266 -11.67 -12.48 3.36
C SER A 266 -12.05 -13.95 3.46
N LEU A 267 -13.16 -14.30 2.83
CA LEU A 267 -13.55 -15.69 2.61
C LEU A 267 -13.11 -16.08 1.19
N GLU A 268 -12.48 -17.24 1.06
CA GLU A 268 -12.01 -17.78 -0.21
C GLU A 268 -12.40 -19.25 -0.30
N LYS A 269 -12.97 -19.64 -1.45
CA LYS A 269 -13.25 -21.03 -1.74
C LYS A 269 -12.98 -21.38 -3.20
N ASP A 270 -12.19 -22.43 -3.38
CA ASP A 270 -11.99 -23.13 -4.65
C ASP A 270 -12.88 -24.37 -4.67
N ILE A 271 -13.84 -24.40 -5.59
CA ILE A 271 -14.84 -25.47 -5.72
C ILE A 271 -15.00 -25.91 -7.16
N LYS A 272 -15.52 -27.12 -7.33
CA LYS A 272 -16.06 -27.60 -8.59
C LYS A 272 -17.56 -27.36 -8.59
N LEU A 273 -18.09 -26.77 -9.66
CA LEU A 273 -19.52 -26.56 -9.85
C LEU A 273 -19.98 -27.12 -11.20
N ASN A 274 -21.11 -27.83 -11.18
CA ASN A 274 -21.89 -28.20 -12.36
C ASN A 274 -22.95 -27.13 -12.66
N PRO A 275 -23.39 -26.97 -13.93
CA PRO A 275 -24.48 -26.08 -14.26
C PRO A 275 -25.76 -26.44 -13.49
N GLY A 276 -26.39 -25.45 -12.87
CA GLY A 276 -27.54 -25.57 -11.98
C GLY A 276 -27.19 -25.70 -10.50
N GLU A 277 -25.94 -26.01 -10.14
CA GLU A 277 -25.53 -26.13 -8.73
C GLU A 277 -25.35 -24.78 -8.06
N THR A 278 -25.62 -24.76 -6.75
CA THR A 278 -25.42 -23.61 -5.87
C THR A 278 -24.30 -23.87 -4.87
N TYR A 279 -23.66 -22.79 -4.43
CA TYR A 279 -22.73 -22.83 -3.30
C TYR A 279 -22.99 -21.65 -2.38
N GLU A 280 -23.11 -21.94 -1.08
CA GLU A 280 -23.29 -20.90 -0.06
C GLU A 280 -21.94 -20.50 0.53
N LEU A 281 -21.68 -19.19 0.55
CA LEU A 281 -20.50 -18.62 1.20
C LEU A 281 -20.85 -17.25 1.81
N GLY A 282 -20.57 -17.07 3.10
CA GLY A 282 -20.70 -15.77 3.78
C GLY A 282 -22.09 -15.13 3.68
N GLY A 283 -23.16 -15.93 3.70
CA GLY A 283 -24.55 -15.46 3.56
C GLY A 283 -24.97 -15.11 2.12
N TYR A 284 -24.22 -15.56 1.12
CA TYR A 284 -24.58 -15.44 -0.29
C TYR A 284 -24.68 -16.82 -0.92
N GLU A 285 -25.71 -17.02 -1.74
CA GLU A 285 -25.85 -18.22 -2.57
C GLU A 285 -25.40 -17.91 -3.99
N PHE A 286 -24.38 -18.63 -4.47
CA PHE A 286 -23.85 -18.52 -5.82
C PHE A 286 -24.36 -19.69 -6.66
N ARG A 287 -25.30 -19.44 -7.57
CA ARG A 287 -25.75 -20.42 -8.56
C ARG A 287 -24.94 -20.31 -9.84
N PHE A 288 -24.38 -21.42 -10.31
CA PHE A 288 -23.67 -21.48 -11.58
C PHE A 288 -24.60 -21.94 -12.70
N ASP A 289 -24.92 -21.08 -13.65
CA ASP A 289 -25.82 -21.38 -14.77
C ASP A 289 -25.08 -22.00 -15.98
N GLY A 290 -23.76 -22.23 -15.88
CA GLY A 290 -22.91 -22.80 -16.92
C GLY A 290 -22.06 -21.77 -17.67
N VAL A 291 -21.43 -22.21 -18.75
CA VAL A 291 -20.49 -21.41 -19.57
C VAL A 291 -20.96 -21.34 -21.01
N ARG A 292 -20.90 -20.14 -21.60
CA ARG A 292 -21.12 -19.92 -23.03
C ARG A 292 -19.84 -19.45 -23.71
N GLN A 293 -19.70 -19.79 -24.99
CA GLN A 293 -18.64 -19.22 -25.83
C GLN A 293 -19.07 -17.83 -26.32
N LYS A 294 -18.21 -16.84 -26.13
CA LYS A 294 -18.37 -15.46 -26.60
C LYS A 294 -17.22 -15.12 -27.53
N ARG A 295 -17.51 -14.57 -28.70
CA ARG A 295 -16.49 -14.12 -29.65
C ARG A 295 -16.51 -12.60 -29.70
N GLU A 296 -15.39 -11.99 -29.37
CA GLU A 296 -15.16 -10.54 -29.41
C GLU A 296 -14.16 -10.22 -30.52
N ALA A 297 -13.98 -8.94 -30.85
CA ALA A 297 -13.11 -8.52 -31.96
C ALA A 297 -11.66 -9.00 -31.80
N ASN A 298 -11.14 -9.02 -30.56
CA ASN A 298 -9.73 -9.28 -30.27
C ASN A 298 -9.47 -10.60 -29.52
N TYR A 299 -10.52 -11.33 -29.13
CA TYR A 299 -10.39 -12.58 -28.37
C TYR A 299 -11.64 -13.45 -28.46
N THR A 300 -11.50 -14.74 -28.19
CA THR A 300 -12.62 -15.62 -27.82
C THR A 300 -12.64 -15.79 -26.31
N ALA A 301 -13.82 -15.96 -25.72
CA ALA A 301 -13.98 -16.10 -24.28
C ALA A 301 -14.95 -17.21 -23.92
N GLN A 302 -14.60 -17.96 -22.89
CA GLN A 302 -15.52 -18.80 -22.14
C GLN A 302 -16.09 -17.95 -21.01
N GLU A 303 -17.35 -17.54 -21.14
CA GLU A 303 -18.06 -16.69 -20.18
C GLU A 303 -18.98 -17.53 -19.31
N GLY A 304 -18.70 -17.58 -18.02
CA GLY A 304 -19.56 -18.21 -17.02
C GLY A 304 -20.69 -17.27 -16.64
N LYS A 305 -21.85 -17.83 -16.32
CA LYS A 305 -22.97 -17.07 -15.76
C LYS A 305 -23.20 -17.52 -14.33
N PHE A 306 -23.13 -16.58 -13.40
CA PHE A 306 -23.46 -16.80 -11.99
C PHE A 306 -24.62 -15.91 -11.60
N MET A 307 -25.60 -16.47 -10.93
CA MET A 307 -26.65 -15.72 -10.24
C MET A 307 -26.32 -15.75 -8.75
N VAL A 308 -26.22 -14.58 -8.13
CA VAL A 308 -25.92 -14.44 -6.71
C VAL A 308 -27.16 -13.93 -6.01
N SER A 309 -27.66 -14.73 -5.07
CA SER A 309 -28.79 -14.39 -4.21
C SER A 309 -28.27 -14.00 -2.82
N PHE A 310 -28.87 -12.95 -2.25
CA PHE A 310 -28.52 -12.42 -0.94
C PHE A 310 -29.33 -13.15 0.14
N ALA A 311 -28.83 -13.20 1.39
CA ALA A 311 -29.53 -13.84 2.51
C ALA A 311 -30.97 -13.33 2.73
N ASP A 312 -31.30 -12.12 2.28
CA ASP A 312 -32.66 -11.56 2.35
C ASP A 312 -33.59 -12.03 1.21
N GLN A 313 -33.06 -12.79 0.24
CA GLN A 313 -33.69 -13.30 -0.99
C GLN A 313 -34.47 -12.24 -1.81
N LYS A 314 -34.25 -10.95 -1.56
CA LYS A 314 -34.96 -9.86 -2.26
C LYS A 314 -34.16 -9.27 -3.39
N ASN A 315 -32.84 -9.44 -3.36
CA ASN A 315 -31.93 -8.96 -4.38
C ASN A 315 -31.26 -10.14 -5.07
N GLU A 316 -31.07 -10.03 -6.37
CA GLU A 316 -30.28 -10.96 -7.19
C GLU A 316 -29.34 -10.15 -8.06
N LEU A 317 -28.14 -10.68 -8.27
CA LEU A 317 -27.13 -10.10 -9.13
C LEU A 317 -26.59 -11.16 -10.09
N ASN A 318 -26.35 -10.77 -11.34
CA ASN A 318 -25.66 -11.65 -12.29
C ASN A 318 -24.19 -11.27 -12.42
N LEU A 319 -23.30 -12.23 -12.27
CA LEU A 319 -21.85 -12.10 -12.46
C LEU A 319 -21.41 -12.92 -13.68
N TYR A 320 -20.56 -12.32 -14.52
CA TYR A 320 -20.12 -12.89 -15.80
C TYR A 320 -18.60 -13.02 -15.91
N PRO A 321 -17.95 -13.92 -15.13
CA PRO A 321 -16.51 -14.12 -15.23
C PRO A 321 -16.15 -14.73 -16.58
N GLN A 322 -14.98 -14.40 -17.10
CA GLN A 322 -14.53 -14.85 -18.41
C GLN A 322 -13.14 -15.49 -18.34
N LYS A 323 -12.94 -16.51 -19.17
CA LYS A 323 -11.62 -16.97 -19.56
C LYS A 323 -11.37 -16.59 -21.01
N ARG A 324 -10.47 -15.64 -21.25
CA ARG A 324 -10.18 -15.04 -22.56
C ARG A 324 -8.98 -15.72 -23.22
N PHE A 325 -9.14 -16.04 -24.50
CA PHE A 325 -8.13 -16.61 -25.38
C PHE A 325 -7.83 -15.58 -26.47
N TYR A 326 -6.61 -15.05 -26.42
CA TYR A 326 -6.09 -14.14 -27.42
C TYR A 326 -5.31 -14.93 -28.47
N SER A 327 -5.20 -14.40 -29.70
CA SER A 327 -4.44 -15.05 -30.78
C SER A 327 -2.95 -15.23 -30.45
N SER A 328 -2.42 -14.47 -29.50
CA SER A 328 -1.06 -14.59 -29.00
C SER A 328 -1.05 -14.56 -27.46
N GLY A 329 -0.44 -15.57 -26.84
CA GLY A 329 -0.22 -15.63 -25.39
C GLY A 329 -1.03 -16.71 -24.69
N ASN A 330 -0.85 -16.79 -23.37
CA ASN A 330 -1.58 -17.72 -22.53
C ASN A 330 -3.01 -17.23 -22.26
N PRO A 331 -3.97 -18.15 -21.99
CA PRO A 331 -5.31 -17.76 -21.58
C PRO A 331 -5.27 -16.84 -20.36
N MET A 332 -6.11 -15.81 -20.36
CA MET A 332 -6.24 -14.87 -19.24
C MET A 332 -7.62 -15.01 -18.59
N THR A 333 -7.66 -15.07 -17.27
CA THR A 333 -8.91 -15.07 -16.53
C THR A 333 -9.29 -13.64 -16.16
N GLU A 334 -10.46 -13.20 -16.61
CA GLU A 334 -11.15 -12.00 -16.15
C GLU A 334 -12.17 -12.41 -15.10
N ALA A 335 -12.02 -11.93 -13.87
CA ALA A 335 -13.01 -12.16 -12.84
C ALA A 335 -14.21 -11.22 -13.00
N ALA A 336 -15.39 -11.70 -12.59
CA ALA A 336 -16.52 -10.82 -12.35
C ALA A 336 -16.47 -10.30 -10.93
N ILE A 337 -16.61 -8.98 -10.80
CA ILE A 337 -16.48 -8.28 -9.52
C ILE A 337 -17.72 -7.41 -9.32
N ASP A 338 -18.35 -7.56 -8.16
CA ASP A 338 -19.36 -6.62 -7.65
C ASP A 338 -18.79 -5.92 -6.43
N THR A 339 -18.57 -4.62 -6.57
CA THR A 339 -17.93 -3.80 -5.55
C THR A 339 -18.96 -2.90 -4.88
N THR A 340 -19.04 -2.99 -3.56
CA THR A 340 -19.75 -2.02 -2.71
C THR A 340 -18.75 -1.35 -1.76
N LEU A 341 -19.20 -0.42 -0.91
CA LEU A 341 -18.32 0.21 0.06
C LEU A 341 -17.83 -0.77 1.16
N SER A 342 -18.66 -1.75 1.50
CA SER A 342 -18.38 -2.71 2.58
C SER A 342 -17.77 -4.02 2.10
N ARG A 343 -18.07 -4.46 0.87
CA ARG A 343 -17.64 -5.76 0.36
C ARG A 343 -17.49 -5.79 -1.16
N ASP A 344 -16.61 -6.68 -1.60
CA ASP A 344 -16.43 -7.08 -2.98
C ASP A 344 -16.77 -8.57 -3.11
N LEU A 345 -17.71 -8.91 -4.00
CA LEU A 345 -17.85 -10.28 -4.49
C LEU A 345 -16.97 -10.47 -5.69
N TYR A 346 -16.21 -11.55 -5.68
CA TYR A 346 -15.31 -11.88 -6.77
C TYR A 346 -15.55 -13.32 -7.18
N VAL A 347 -15.86 -13.55 -8.45
CA VAL A 347 -15.97 -14.90 -9.01
C VAL A 347 -15.01 -15.01 -10.18
N SER A 348 -14.26 -16.10 -10.23
CA SER A 348 -13.27 -16.36 -11.27
C SER A 348 -13.37 -17.80 -11.76
N LEU A 349 -13.26 -17.97 -13.08
CA LEU A 349 -13.24 -19.30 -13.71
C LEU A 349 -11.81 -19.86 -13.75
N GLY A 350 -11.66 -21.08 -13.26
CA GLY A 350 -10.46 -21.89 -13.37
C GLY A 350 -10.42 -22.68 -14.68
N GLU A 351 -10.13 -23.97 -14.61
CA GLU A 351 -10.18 -24.89 -15.75
C GLU A 351 -11.50 -25.68 -15.79
N PRO A 352 -11.98 -26.08 -16.98
CA PRO A 352 -13.00 -27.11 -17.08
C PRO A 352 -12.45 -28.42 -16.52
N ILE A 353 -13.26 -29.14 -15.74
CA ILE A 353 -12.84 -30.40 -15.10
C ILE A 353 -13.41 -31.58 -15.90
N ASP A 354 -14.73 -31.66 -16.04
CA ASP A 354 -15.43 -32.70 -16.81
C ASP A 354 -16.39 -32.07 -17.84
N LYS A 355 -17.28 -32.89 -18.43
CA LYS A 355 -18.32 -32.43 -19.38
C LYS A 355 -19.30 -31.45 -18.70
N GLY A 356 -18.95 -30.16 -18.74
CA GLY A 356 -19.77 -29.05 -18.26
C GLY A 356 -19.41 -28.53 -16.87
N SER A 357 -18.58 -29.26 -16.11
CA SER A 357 -18.16 -28.85 -14.76
C SER A 357 -16.91 -27.98 -14.79
N TRP A 358 -16.85 -27.00 -13.89
CA TRP A 358 -15.78 -26.01 -13.87
C TRP A 358 -15.19 -25.87 -12.48
N SER A 359 -13.87 -25.67 -12.43
CA SER A 359 -13.23 -25.10 -11.24
C SER A 359 -13.59 -23.63 -11.15
N VAL A 360 -14.12 -23.22 -10.01
CA VAL A 360 -14.58 -21.86 -9.73
C VAL A 360 -13.92 -21.40 -8.44
N ARG A 361 -13.41 -20.18 -8.46
CA ARG A 361 -12.93 -19.49 -7.26
C ARG A 361 -13.90 -18.39 -6.88
N ILE A 362 -14.39 -18.44 -5.65
CA ILE A 362 -15.28 -17.43 -5.09
C ILE A 362 -14.57 -16.74 -3.93
N TYR A 363 -14.57 -15.42 -3.94
CA TYR A 363 -14.07 -14.61 -2.83
C TYR A 363 -15.13 -13.62 -2.37
N ILE A 364 -15.17 -13.42 -1.06
CA ILE A 364 -15.87 -12.30 -0.43
C ILE A 364 -14.80 -11.52 0.31
N ARG A 365 -14.50 -10.32 -0.17
CA ARG A 365 -13.47 -9.46 0.42
C ARG A 365 -14.10 -8.24 1.04
N SER A 366 -13.83 -8.02 2.32
CA SER A 366 -14.40 -6.87 3.05
C SER A 366 -13.53 -5.63 2.90
N PHE A 367 -14.15 -4.48 2.61
CA PHE A 367 -13.52 -3.15 2.58
C PHE A 367 -12.36 -2.96 1.57
N VAL A 368 -12.41 -3.61 0.40
CA VAL A 368 -11.45 -3.33 -0.70
C VAL A 368 -11.53 -1.85 -1.12
N ALA A 369 -12.73 -1.27 -1.14
CA ALA A 369 -12.92 0.16 -1.41
C ALA A 369 -12.08 1.08 -0.49
N CYS A 370 -11.87 0.72 0.78
CA CYS A 370 -11.02 1.49 1.69
C CYS A 370 -9.55 1.51 1.25
N ILE A 371 -9.05 0.45 0.62
CA ILE A 371 -7.69 0.42 0.08
C ILE A 371 -7.54 1.48 -1.02
N TRP A 372 -8.51 1.55 -1.93
CA TRP A 372 -8.55 2.53 -3.02
C TRP A 372 -8.74 3.95 -2.50
N LEU A 373 -9.69 4.17 -1.58
CA LEU A 373 -9.94 5.47 -0.96
C LEU A 373 -8.71 5.97 -0.19
N GLY A 374 -8.02 5.08 0.53
CA GLY A 374 -6.78 5.41 1.22
C GLY A 374 -5.67 5.85 0.26
N GLY A 375 -5.49 5.11 -0.85
CA GLY A 375 -4.59 5.50 -1.94
C GLY A 375 -4.95 6.85 -2.56
N PHE A 376 -6.23 7.09 -2.82
CA PHE A 376 -6.74 8.35 -3.35
C PHE A 376 -6.46 9.52 -2.39
N PHE A 377 -6.75 9.38 -1.10
CA PHE A 377 -6.46 10.43 -0.11
C PHE A 377 -4.96 10.69 0.03
N MET A 378 -4.10 9.67 -0.03
CA MET A 378 -2.65 9.86 -0.06
C MET A 378 -2.20 10.67 -1.29
N ALA A 379 -2.73 10.35 -2.48
CA ALA A 379 -2.45 11.10 -3.70
C ALA A 379 -2.97 12.54 -3.63
N LEU A 380 -4.19 12.74 -3.13
CA LEU A 380 -4.77 14.07 -2.92
C LEU A 380 -3.96 14.89 -1.92
N GLY A 381 -3.51 14.29 -0.82
CA GLY A 381 -2.66 14.94 0.16
C GLY A 381 -1.32 15.39 -0.43
N ALA A 382 -0.70 14.55 -1.26
CA ALA A 382 0.49 14.92 -2.01
C ALA A 382 0.22 16.09 -2.98
N LEU A 383 -0.88 16.05 -3.73
CA LEU A 383 -1.30 17.14 -4.63
C LEU A 383 -1.48 18.47 -3.87
N ILE A 384 -2.18 18.45 -2.74
CA ILE A 384 -2.38 19.63 -1.88
C ILE A 384 -1.03 20.19 -1.43
N ALA A 385 -0.10 19.33 -1.02
CA ALA A 385 1.23 19.76 -0.57
C ALA A 385 2.06 20.43 -1.68
N CYS A 386 1.84 20.08 -2.95
CA CYS A 386 2.49 20.74 -4.10
C CYS A 386 2.07 22.20 -4.28
N PHE A 387 0.87 22.58 -3.83
CA PHE A 387 0.39 23.97 -3.91
C PHE A 387 0.89 24.87 -2.77
N ASP A 388 1.81 24.38 -1.93
CA ASP A 388 2.38 25.18 -0.84
C ASP A 388 3.16 26.39 -1.37
N LYS A 389 3.01 27.53 -0.67
CA LYS A 389 3.64 28.81 -1.04
C LYS A 389 5.16 28.71 -1.15
N ARG A 390 5.79 27.76 -0.44
CA ARG A 390 7.25 27.53 -0.48
C ARG A 390 7.79 27.15 -1.86
N TYR A 391 6.95 26.59 -2.74
CA TYR A 391 7.34 26.22 -4.10
C TYR A 391 7.10 27.34 -5.13
N ARG A 392 6.53 28.48 -4.70
CA ARG A 392 6.35 29.64 -5.58
C ARG A 392 7.69 30.34 -5.75
N ILE A 393 8.13 30.49 -7.00
CA ILE A 393 9.32 31.27 -7.34
C ILE A 393 9.10 32.71 -6.85
N PRO A 394 10.01 33.28 -6.03
CA PRO A 394 9.89 34.67 -5.63
C PRO A 394 9.90 35.57 -6.88
N LYS A 395 8.92 36.47 -7.02
CA LYS A 395 9.01 37.51 -8.04
C LYS A 395 10.27 38.33 -7.75
N VAL A 396 11.21 38.35 -8.69
CA VAL A 396 12.36 39.27 -8.64
C VAL A 396 11.79 40.67 -8.73
N VAL A 397 11.74 41.37 -7.59
CA VAL A 397 11.41 42.79 -7.57
C VAL A 397 12.58 43.51 -8.23
N LYS A 398 12.41 43.97 -9.47
CA LYS A 398 13.32 44.95 -10.07
C LYS A 398 13.32 46.15 -9.14
N LYS A 399 14.44 46.41 -8.46
CA LYS A 399 14.71 47.73 -7.90
C LYS A 399 14.76 48.68 -9.10
N GLU A 400 13.79 49.56 -9.21
CA GLU A 400 13.94 50.76 -10.03
C GLU A 400 15.11 51.55 -9.44
N ALA A 401 16.08 51.86 -10.30
CA ALA A 401 17.36 52.47 -9.97
C ALA A 401 17.22 53.99 -9.79
#